data_AF-A0A8H3G6S2-F1
#
_entry.id   AF-A0A8H3G6S2-F1
#
_cell.length_a   1.000
_cell.length_b   1.000
_cell.length_c   1.000
_cell.angle_alpha   90.00
_cell.angle_beta   90.00
_cell.angle_gamma   90.00
#
_symmetry.space_group_name_H-M   'P 1'
#
loop_
_entity.id
_entity.type
_entity.pdbx_description
1 polymer ?
#
loop_
_entity_poly.entity_id
_entity_poly.type
_entity_poly.pdbx_seq_one_letter_code
_entity_poly.pdbx_strand_id
1 'polypeptide(L)'
;MPLTVLSNTDIHSLLITLTRDDIAELQHNLAEALHDYSTGTQESTIGCSANQPQRIAVPAANKQITLFMPASTSTSRGLKIITLATAPVPSSTPSLSKLSIDSPRSGSPAPKSPSISIASSRSSTTLASYTSSVSSAPSADPSVASSQTTTPRGSLTLLTSTGIPYAFLDAEALTAFRTALASTIIFNRRSNVHSITVFGAGEQAKWHIRLALMLRGSEIHHVDIINRSFARAKALMHEFYTSPEWEDLRNANSKLAFSIVSSEFGEYQRLLKQHIRKADVIFLCTPSTSPLFPAEHLTSTEGRKKGRYISAIGSYRPHMCEIHPDILSQAVAPDHKHHHHKHADKGGVIVVDSLEACLKEAGEIIQAGITAEQLVEIGELLMVKKASMREIEMGTGEGEKGLRRWLDGGNVIYKSVGIGLMDICVGEDLVALAMERGVGTRVEGF
;
A
#
# COMPACT_ATOMS: atom_id res chain seq x y z
N MET A 1 -29.53 18.61 -7.87
CA MET A 1 -29.18 17.18 -7.96
C MET A 1 -29.12 16.66 -6.54
N PRO A 2 -29.80 15.57 -6.19
CA PRO A 2 -29.74 15.04 -4.82
C PRO A 2 -28.35 14.51 -4.50
N LEU A 3 -27.97 14.61 -3.23
CA LEU A 3 -26.77 13.99 -2.70
C LEU A 3 -27.03 12.50 -2.47
N THR A 4 -26.17 11.63 -3.00
CA THR A 4 -26.23 10.18 -2.77
C THR A 4 -25.33 9.81 -1.60
N VAL A 5 -25.89 9.17 -0.57
CA VAL A 5 -25.16 8.73 0.62
C VAL A 5 -25.08 7.20 0.63
N LEU A 6 -23.86 6.66 0.62
CA LEU A 6 -23.60 5.22 0.65
C LEU A 6 -22.90 4.85 1.96
N SER A 7 -23.56 4.04 2.79
CA SER A 7 -22.96 3.46 3.98
C SER A 7 -21.98 2.33 3.63
N ASN A 8 -21.17 1.89 4.60
CA ASN A 8 -20.30 0.73 4.38
C ASN A 8 -21.08 -0.53 3.97
N THR A 9 -22.29 -0.73 4.51
CA THR A 9 -23.16 -1.86 4.15
C THR A 9 -23.64 -1.75 2.71
N ASP A 10 -24.04 -0.55 2.27
CA ASP A 10 -24.46 -0.29 0.89
C ASP A 10 -23.31 -0.60 -0.07
N ILE A 11 -22.13 -0.06 0.19
CA ILE A 11 -20.92 -0.27 -0.62
C ILE A 11 -20.56 -1.76 -0.64
N HIS A 12 -20.49 -2.41 0.52
CA HIS A 12 -20.17 -3.83 0.59
C HIS A 12 -21.17 -4.68 -0.22
N SER A 13 -22.47 -4.39 -0.13
CA SER A 13 -23.51 -5.09 -0.89
C SER A 13 -23.38 -4.93 -2.40
N LEU A 14 -23.02 -3.73 -2.87
CA LEU A 14 -22.74 -3.46 -4.28
C LEU A 14 -21.51 -4.26 -4.73
N LEU A 15 -20.44 -4.22 -3.95
CA LEU A 15 -19.17 -4.84 -4.32
C LEU A 15 -19.23 -6.37 -4.37
N ILE A 16 -19.94 -7.02 -3.44
CA ILE A 16 -20.05 -8.50 -3.45
C ILE A 16 -20.92 -9.03 -4.60
N THR A 17 -21.80 -8.18 -5.16
CA THR A 17 -22.69 -8.53 -6.28
C THR A 17 -22.12 -8.16 -7.64
N LEU A 18 -20.88 -7.66 -7.71
CA LEU A 18 -20.21 -7.36 -8.97
C LEU A 18 -19.94 -8.65 -9.75
N THR A 19 -20.22 -8.61 -11.05
CA THR A 19 -19.84 -9.67 -11.98
C THR A 19 -18.39 -9.53 -12.43
N ARG A 20 -17.86 -10.54 -13.13
CA ARG A 20 -16.53 -10.43 -13.76
C ARG A 20 -16.46 -9.26 -14.76
N ASP A 21 -17.55 -9.01 -15.49
CA ASP A 21 -17.61 -7.95 -16.49
C ASP A 21 -17.65 -6.58 -15.80
N ASP A 22 -18.40 -6.44 -14.71
CA ASP A 22 -18.40 -5.22 -13.88
C ASP A 22 -16.97 -4.94 -13.38
N ILE A 23 -16.24 -5.94 -12.88
CA ILE A 23 -14.84 -5.77 -12.46
C ILE A 23 -13.95 -5.34 -13.62
N ALA A 24 -14.14 -5.91 -14.82
CA ALA A 24 -13.35 -5.56 -15.99
C ALA A 24 -13.60 -4.10 -16.43
N GLU A 25 -14.84 -3.63 -16.36
CA GLU A 25 -15.22 -2.24 -16.63
C GLU A 25 -14.62 -1.28 -15.59
N LEU A 26 -14.78 -1.57 -14.29
CA LEU A 26 -14.16 -0.78 -13.22
C LEU A 26 -12.63 -0.73 -13.35
N GLN A 27 -11.99 -1.85 -13.69
CA GLN A 27 -10.55 -1.89 -13.95
C GLN A 27 -10.18 -1.05 -15.17
N HIS A 28 -11.01 -1.04 -16.22
CA HIS A 28 -10.78 -0.23 -17.40
C HIS A 28 -10.84 1.26 -17.08
N ASN A 29 -11.90 1.72 -16.41
CA ASN A 29 -12.07 3.12 -16.01
C ASN A 29 -10.91 3.58 -15.12
N LEU A 30 -10.56 2.77 -14.12
CA LEU A 30 -9.42 3.04 -13.25
C LEU A 30 -8.09 3.07 -14.00
N ALA A 31 -7.89 2.16 -14.95
CA ALA A 31 -6.69 2.12 -15.79
C ALA A 31 -6.57 3.37 -16.67
N GLU A 32 -7.68 3.85 -17.24
CA GLU A 32 -7.69 5.09 -18.03
C GLU A 32 -7.41 6.32 -17.16
N ALA A 33 -8.03 6.42 -15.98
CA ALA A 33 -7.74 7.51 -15.05
C ALA A 33 -6.27 7.55 -14.62
N LEU A 34 -5.68 6.40 -14.31
CA LEU A 34 -4.25 6.29 -13.98
C LEU A 34 -3.36 6.64 -15.17
N HIS A 35 -3.76 6.26 -16.39
CA HIS A 35 -3.03 6.62 -17.60
C HIS A 35 -3.02 8.12 -17.87
N ASP A 36 -4.19 8.76 -17.76
CA ASP A 36 -4.35 10.21 -17.88
C ASP A 36 -3.48 10.94 -16.85
N TYR A 37 -3.43 10.45 -15.62
CA TYR A 37 -2.55 10.98 -14.58
C TYR A 37 -1.06 10.84 -14.91
N SER A 38 -0.65 9.68 -15.42
CA SER A 38 0.76 9.42 -15.74
C SER A 38 1.27 10.18 -16.97
N THR A 39 0.40 10.45 -17.95
CA THR A 39 0.80 11.08 -19.22
C THR A 39 0.44 12.56 -19.33
N GLY A 40 -0.48 13.05 -18.49
CA GLY A 40 -0.80 14.46 -18.39
C GLY A 40 0.41 15.25 -17.91
N THR A 41 0.99 16.08 -18.78
CA THR A 41 2.14 16.93 -18.49
C THR A 41 1.88 17.76 -17.22
N GLN A 42 2.57 17.42 -16.14
CA GLN A 42 2.45 18.08 -14.83
C GLN A 42 2.92 19.55 -14.80
N GLU A 43 3.29 20.13 -15.95
CA GLU A 43 3.84 21.49 -16.07
C GLU A 43 2.83 22.56 -16.53
N SER A 44 1.59 22.21 -16.90
CA SER A 44 0.60 23.23 -17.26
C SER A 44 -0.51 23.32 -16.20
N THR A 45 -0.51 24.42 -15.46
CA THR A 45 -1.52 24.79 -14.44
C THR A 45 -2.93 25.02 -15.01
N ILE A 46 -3.17 24.66 -16.29
CA ILE A 46 -4.41 24.86 -17.02
C ILE A 46 -4.63 23.62 -17.90
N GLY A 47 -5.41 22.65 -17.41
CA GLY A 47 -6.05 21.66 -18.29
C GLY A 47 -5.64 20.18 -18.16
N CYS A 48 -4.97 19.73 -17.10
CA CYS A 48 -4.83 18.29 -16.86
C CYS A 48 -6.20 17.64 -16.58
N SER A 49 -6.54 16.55 -17.28
CA SER A 49 -7.76 15.78 -17.07
C SER A 49 -7.75 15.01 -15.74
N ALA A 50 -6.60 14.76 -15.13
CA ALA A 50 -6.47 14.22 -13.79
C ALA A 50 -5.42 14.98 -12.99
N ASN A 51 -5.71 15.31 -11.74
CA ASN A 51 -4.77 15.96 -10.83
C ASN A 51 -4.80 15.26 -9.46
N GLN A 52 -3.62 14.92 -8.96
CA GLN A 52 -3.40 14.27 -7.68
C GLN A 52 -2.45 15.11 -6.83
N PRO A 53 -2.97 16.01 -5.97
CA PRO A 53 -2.14 16.70 -5.00
C PRO A 53 -1.60 15.72 -3.94
N GLN A 54 -0.55 16.17 -3.24
CA GLN A 54 -0.02 15.44 -2.08
C GLN A 54 -1.10 15.31 -0.99
N ARG A 55 -1.17 14.13 -0.35
CA ARG A 55 -2.04 13.97 0.82
C ARG A 55 -1.54 14.83 1.98
N ILE A 56 -2.48 15.38 2.75
CA ILE A 56 -2.16 16.17 3.94
C ILE A 56 -2.35 15.28 5.16
N ALA A 57 -1.31 15.18 5.99
CA ALA A 57 -1.34 14.38 7.20
C ALA A 57 -1.44 15.28 8.44
N VAL A 58 -2.55 15.21 9.15
CA VAL A 58 -2.82 15.99 10.36
C VAL A 58 -2.77 15.06 11.57
N PRO A 59 -1.75 15.19 12.45
CA PRO A 59 -1.72 14.47 13.71
C PRO A 59 -2.94 14.83 14.56
N ALA A 60 -3.64 13.83 15.09
CA ALA A 60 -4.73 14.01 16.03
C ALA A 60 -4.27 13.67 17.45
N ALA A 61 -5.02 14.15 18.46
CA ALA A 61 -4.84 13.67 19.83
C ALA A 61 -5.02 12.13 19.88
N ASN A 62 -4.33 11.47 20.81
CA ASN A 62 -4.42 10.00 21.04
C ASN A 62 -3.68 9.09 20.03
N LYS A 63 -2.50 9.49 19.54
CA LYS A 63 -1.67 8.67 18.62
C LYS A 63 -2.45 8.28 17.35
N GLN A 64 -3.31 9.15 16.86
CA GLN A 64 -3.99 8.98 15.59
C GLN A 64 -3.50 10.03 14.60
N ILE A 65 -3.71 9.76 13.33
CA ILE A 65 -3.40 10.70 12.25
C ILE A 65 -4.49 10.63 11.21
N THR A 66 -4.99 11.80 10.84
CA THR A 66 -6.00 11.95 9.80
C THR A 66 -5.33 12.38 8.52
N LEU A 67 -5.59 11.64 7.44
CA LEU A 67 -5.10 11.90 6.11
C LEU A 67 -6.23 12.49 5.28
N PHE A 68 -5.94 13.61 4.62
CA PHE A 68 -6.79 14.25 3.63
C PHE A 68 -6.17 13.99 2.26
N MET A 69 -6.92 13.34 1.38
CA MET A 69 -6.46 12.87 0.08
C MET A 69 -7.35 13.50 -1.01
N PRO A 70 -7.07 14.75 -1.42
CA PRO A 70 -7.79 15.38 -2.52
C PRO A 70 -7.36 14.76 -3.84
N ALA A 71 -8.27 14.77 -4.82
CA ALA A 71 -8.00 14.46 -6.21
C ALA A 71 -9.07 15.09 -7.11
N SER A 72 -8.77 15.21 -8.39
CA SER A 72 -9.76 15.61 -9.39
C SER A 72 -9.53 14.91 -10.72
N THR A 73 -10.61 14.61 -11.42
CA THR A 73 -10.64 14.26 -12.84
C THR A 73 -11.17 15.44 -13.67
N SER A 74 -11.43 15.22 -14.96
CA SER A 74 -11.99 16.20 -15.88
C SER A 74 -13.47 16.46 -15.58
N THR A 75 -14.15 15.46 -15.03
CA THR A 75 -15.58 15.47 -14.73
C THR A 75 -15.87 15.74 -13.26
N SER A 76 -14.94 15.40 -12.35
CA SER A 76 -15.21 15.39 -10.92
C SER A 76 -14.05 15.83 -10.06
N ARG A 77 -14.39 16.18 -8.81
CA ARG A 77 -13.45 16.50 -7.75
C ARG A 77 -13.84 15.71 -6.53
N GLY A 78 -12.88 15.32 -5.70
CA GLY A 78 -13.20 14.62 -4.47
C GLY A 78 -12.13 14.75 -3.42
N LEU A 79 -12.53 14.40 -2.21
CA LEU A 79 -11.67 14.39 -1.04
C LEU A 79 -11.99 13.16 -0.22
N LYS A 80 -10.99 12.29 -0.06
CA LYS A 80 -11.07 11.22 0.92
C LYS A 80 -10.42 11.64 2.22
N ILE A 81 -11.10 11.38 3.34
CA ILE A 81 -10.60 11.63 4.68
C ILE A 81 -10.52 10.28 5.40
N ILE A 82 -9.34 9.90 5.88
CA ILE A 82 -9.12 8.64 6.60
C ILE A 82 -8.36 8.90 7.90
N THR A 83 -8.80 8.32 9.01
CA THR A 83 -8.06 8.29 10.27
C THR A 83 -7.40 6.93 10.48
N LEU A 84 -6.13 6.97 10.86
CA LEU A 84 -5.30 5.80 11.12
C LEU A 84 -4.84 5.80 12.58
N ALA A 85 -4.96 4.67 13.25
CA ALA A 85 -4.29 4.43 14.52
C ALA A 85 -2.78 4.27 14.30
N THR A 86 -1.97 4.96 15.10
CA THR A 86 -0.51 4.83 15.05
C THR A 86 -0.10 3.78 16.07
N ALA A 87 0.67 2.76 15.64
CA ALA A 87 1.27 1.82 16.58
C ALA A 87 2.26 2.55 17.50
N PRO A 88 2.46 2.10 18.76
CA PRO A 88 3.50 2.65 19.62
C PRO A 88 4.88 2.42 18.97
N VAL A 89 5.65 3.49 18.78
CA VAL A 89 7.06 3.38 18.39
C VAL A 89 7.83 2.76 19.57
N PRO A 90 8.61 1.68 19.39
CA PRO A 90 9.51 1.22 20.43
C PRO A 90 10.59 2.28 20.66
N SER A 91 10.72 2.76 21.89
CA SER A 91 11.67 3.79 22.27
C SER A 91 13.11 3.25 22.22
N SER A 92 13.83 3.55 21.15
CA SER A 92 15.28 3.43 21.11
C SER A 92 15.89 4.61 20.35
N THR A 93 16.15 5.71 21.06
CA THR A 93 17.18 6.67 20.65
C THR A 93 17.99 7.09 21.88
N PRO A 94 19.34 6.99 21.82
CA PRO A 94 20.20 7.61 22.81
C PRO A 94 20.19 9.14 22.58
N SER A 95 20.16 9.91 23.66
CA SER A 95 20.12 11.38 23.63
C SER A 95 21.39 11.96 22.98
N LEU A 96 21.25 12.68 21.88
CA LEU A 96 22.29 13.55 21.32
C LEU A 96 21.92 15.00 21.59
N SER A 97 22.25 15.48 22.79
CA SER A 97 22.32 16.91 23.09
C SER A 97 23.79 17.32 23.15
N LYS A 98 24.30 17.91 22.05
CA LYS A 98 25.38 18.91 21.97
C LYS A 98 25.91 18.94 20.54
N LEU A 99 25.64 20.04 19.84
CA LEU A 99 26.50 20.62 18.79
C LEU A 99 25.83 21.94 18.34
N SER A 100 26.05 22.99 19.12
CA SER A 100 25.83 24.37 18.66
C SER A 100 27.16 24.87 18.10
N ILE A 101 27.15 25.26 16.83
CA ILE A 101 28.28 25.85 16.10
C ILE A 101 28.33 27.34 16.42
N ASP A 102 29.48 27.82 16.88
CA ASP A 102 29.76 29.22 17.21
C ASP A 102 30.65 29.82 16.10
N SER A 103 30.30 31.01 15.62
CA SER A 103 31.04 31.76 14.58
C SER A 103 31.96 32.81 15.22
N PRO A 104 33.16 33.10 14.66
CA PRO A 104 34.18 33.90 15.36
C PRO A 104 33.94 35.42 15.22
N ARG A 105 34.17 36.14 16.32
CA ARG A 105 34.13 37.62 16.40
C ARG A 105 35.54 38.19 16.62
N SER A 106 35.86 39.23 15.88
CA SER A 106 37.11 40.01 15.93
C SER A 106 37.09 41.14 16.98
N GLY A 107 38.10 41.14 17.87
CA GLY A 107 38.96 42.29 18.24
C GLY A 107 38.42 43.61 18.84
N SER A 108 38.56 43.74 20.17
CA SER A 108 39.23 44.83 20.94
C SER A 108 38.57 46.24 21.08
N PRO A 109 38.99 47.12 22.05
CA PRO A 109 39.00 46.92 23.52
C PRO A 109 38.61 48.17 24.40
N ALA A 110 38.31 47.90 25.70
CA ALA A 110 38.56 48.72 26.93
C ALA A 110 37.71 50.00 27.22
N PRO A 111 37.75 50.63 28.44
CA PRO A 111 38.32 50.22 29.76
C PRO A 111 37.49 50.53 31.06
N LYS A 112 37.97 49.94 32.19
CA LYS A 112 38.12 50.47 33.59
C LYS A 112 36.93 50.64 34.57
N SER A 113 36.87 49.72 35.56
CA SER A 113 37.02 49.85 37.05
C SER A 113 36.50 51.08 37.84
N PRO A 114 36.37 51.04 39.20
CA PRO A 114 36.02 49.97 40.15
C PRO A 114 35.06 50.44 41.29
N SER A 115 34.96 49.63 42.37
CA SER A 115 34.56 49.95 43.77
C SER A 115 33.11 49.65 44.18
N ILE A 116 32.72 49.31 45.42
CA ILE A 116 33.33 48.80 46.67
C ILE A 116 32.10 48.37 47.53
N SER A 117 32.11 47.15 48.09
CA SER A 117 31.48 46.63 49.34
C SER A 117 30.08 47.10 49.84
N ILE A 118 29.25 46.18 50.34
CA ILE A 118 29.06 45.85 51.79
C ILE A 118 27.87 44.86 51.96
N ALA A 119 28.20 43.75 52.66
CA ALA A 119 27.45 42.92 53.61
C ALA A 119 25.92 42.71 53.50
N SER A 120 25.46 41.44 53.57
CA SER A 120 25.22 40.74 54.85
C SER A 120 24.44 39.42 54.71
N SER A 121 25.05 38.37 55.24
CA SER A 121 24.51 37.28 56.08
C SER A 121 23.38 36.34 55.61
N ARG A 122 23.75 35.03 55.64
CA ARG A 122 23.06 33.88 56.29
C ARG A 122 21.81 33.32 55.58
N SER A 123 21.56 32.02 55.47
CA SER A 123 22.20 30.80 55.99
C SER A 123 21.50 29.54 55.43
N SER A 124 22.27 28.46 55.22
CA SER A 124 21.99 27.05 55.62
C SER A 124 20.86 26.25 54.92
N THR A 125 21.12 25.33 53.98
CA THR A 125 21.53 23.89 54.09
C THR A 125 20.43 22.86 54.45
N THR A 126 20.31 21.81 53.62
CA THR A 126 20.46 20.35 53.93
C THR A 126 19.92 19.54 52.72
N LEU A 127 20.75 18.83 51.94
CA LEU A 127 21.33 17.47 52.06
C LEU A 127 20.30 16.33 52.06
N ALA A 128 20.33 15.49 51.02
CA ALA A 128 19.52 14.26 50.88
C ALA A 128 20.41 13.03 50.64
N SER A 129 20.01 11.94 51.29
CA SER A 129 20.74 10.68 51.49
C SER A 129 20.31 9.58 50.52
N TYR A 130 21.24 8.67 50.26
CA TYR A 130 21.08 7.42 49.50
C TYR A 130 20.51 6.30 50.40
N THR A 131 19.54 5.50 49.93
CA THR A 131 19.37 4.09 50.31
C THR A 131 18.66 3.29 49.20
N SER A 132 19.08 2.03 49.05
CA SER A 132 18.60 1.03 48.09
C SER A 132 17.56 0.10 48.71
N SER A 133 16.55 -0.32 47.94
CA SER A 133 15.76 -1.53 48.22
C SER A 133 15.23 -2.17 46.94
N VAL A 134 15.35 -3.50 46.89
CA VAL A 134 14.89 -4.37 45.80
C VAL A 134 13.42 -4.72 46.04
N SER A 135 12.57 -4.51 45.04
CA SER A 135 11.23 -5.11 44.98
C SER A 135 10.90 -5.46 43.53
N SER A 136 10.60 -6.75 43.33
CA SER A 136 10.18 -7.38 42.08
C SER A 136 8.67 -7.27 41.90
N ALA A 137 8.22 -6.71 40.77
CA ALA A 137 6.84 -6.74 40.27
C ALA A 137 6.84 -6.50 38.74
N PRO A 138 5.81 -6.96 38.01
CA PRO A 138 5.96 -7.83 36.84
C PRO A 138 6.19 -7.09 35.52
N SER A 139 6.93 -7.73 34.62
CA SER A 139 7.04 -7.35 33.21
C SER A 139 5.65 -7.42 32.55
N ALA A 140 5.13 -6.27 32.12
CA ALA A 140 3.91 -6.19 31.35
C ALA A 140 4.09 -6.90 30.00
N ASP A 141 3.30 -7.95 29.80
CA ASP A 141 3.17 -8.67 28.53
C ASP A 141 2.71 -7.71 27.42
N PRO A 142 3.34 -7.70 26.23
CA PRO A 142 2.94 -6.85 25.11
C PRO A 142 1.65 -7.34 24.41
N SER A 143 0.93 -8.31 24.94
CA SER A 143 -0.20 -8.99 24.26
C SER A 143 -1.47 -8.14 24.14
N VAL A 144 -1.61 -7.05 24.92
CA VAL A 144 -2.84 -6.24 24.98
C VAL A 144 -2.95 -5.21 23.84
N ALA A 145 -1.87 -4.93 23.10
CA ALA A 145 -1.88 -4.03 21.94
C ALA A 145 -2.56 -4.63 20.68
N SER A 146 -3.06 -5.87 20.76
CA SER A 146 -3.62 -6.62 19.62
C SER A 146 -5.14 -6.42 19.40
N SER A 147 -5.82 -5.66 20.27
CA SER A 147 -7.28 -5.51 20.27
C SER A 147 -7.82 -4.29 19.53
N GLN A 148 -6.98 -3.31 19.17
CA GLN A 148 -7.42 -2.16 18.37
C GLN A 148 -7.43 -2.52 16.88
N THR A 149 -8.58 -2.34 16.23
CA THR A 149 -8.70 -2.49 14.78
C THR A 149 -7.72 -1.56 14.08
N THR A 150 -6.84 -2.12 13.26
CA THR A 150 -5.92 -1.38 12.40
C THR A 150 -6.59 -0.93 11.10
N THR A 151 -7.88 -1.26 10.91
CA THR A 151 -8.60 -0.91 9.69
C THR A 151 -8.82 0.60 9.63
N PRO A 152 -8.39 1.26 8.56
CA PRO A 152 -8.64 2.68 8.35
C PRO A 152 -10.14 2.99 8.34
N ARG A 153 -10.58 4.02 9.06
CA ARG A 153 -11.97 4.52 9.03
C ARG A 153 -12.01 5.89 8.37
N GLY A 154 -13.00 6.15 7.53
CA GLY A 154 -13.02 7.37 6.74
C GLY A 154 -14.23 7.54 5.87
N SER A 155 -14.23 8.60 5.08
CA SER A 155 -15.27 8.91 4.10
C SER A 155 -14.67 9.51 2.83
N LEU A 156 -15.43 9.43 1.74
CA LEU A 156 -15.14 10.06 0.47
C LEU A 156 -16.30 11.00 0.10
N THR A 157 -15.99 12.26 -0.17
CA THR A 157 -16.94 13.20 -0.76
C THR A 157 -16.60 13.40 -2.23
N LEU A 158 -17.62 13.29 -3.09
CA LEU A 158 -17.52 13.56 -4.53
C LEU A 158 -18.32 14.81 -4.89
N LEU A 159 -17.71 15.64 -5.74
CA LEU A 159 -18.21 16.91 -6.22
C LEU A 159 -18.13 16.94 -7.74
N THR A 160 -19.08 17.64 -8.35
CA THR A 160 -19.04 17.93 -9.79
C THR A 160 -17.84 18.82 -10.13
N SER A 161 -17.54 18.96 -11.43
CA SER A 161 -16.57 19.94 -11.90
C SER A 161 -16.88 21.39 -11.46
N THR A 162 -18.14 21.72 -11.18
CA THR A 162 -18.58 23.03 -10.65
C THR A 162 -18.53 23.14 -9.11
N GLY A 163 -18.11 22.08 -8.42
CA GLY A 163 -17.98 22.06 -6.96
C GLY A 163 -19.28 21.77 -6.21
N ILE A 164 -20.32 21.25 -6.88
CA ILE A 164 -21.56 20.84 -6.21
C ILE A 164 -21.38 19.42 -5.67
N PRO A 165 -21.51 19.17 -4.36
CA PRO A 165 -21.43 17.82 -3.81
C PRO A 165 -22.58 16.95 -4.33
N TYR A 166 -22.25 15.73 -4.74
CA TYR A 166 -23.24 14.81 -5.30
C TYR A 166 -23.18 13.41 -4.69
N ALA A 167 -22.09 13.06 -4.00
CA ALA A 167 -22.05 11.83 -3.22
C ALA A 167 -21.19 11.93 -1.96
N PHE A 168 -21.57 11.12 -0.96
CA PHE A 168 -20.85 10.90 0.29
C PHE A 168 -20.81 9.40 0.61
N LEU A 169 -19.62 8.82 0.64
CA LEU A 169 -19.41 7.37 0.73
C LEU A 169 -18.58 7.02 1.96
N ASP A 170 -18.87 5.90 2.61
CA ASP A 170 -17.94 5.26 3.55
C ASP A 170 -16.67 4.79 2.80
N ALA A 171 -15.49 4.98 3.41
CA ALA A 171 -14.23 4.67 2.75
C ALA A 171 -13.63 3.30 3.09
N GLU A 172 -14.19 2.54 4.04
CA GLU A 172 -13.58 1.31 4.55
C GLU A 172 -13.51 0.20 3.48
N ALA A 173 -14.65 -0.31 3.04
CA ALA A 173 -14.71 -1.32 1.97
C ALA A 173 -14.16 -0.77 0.64
N LEU A 174 -14.49 0.48 0.31
CA LEU A 174 -14.03 1.16 -0.91
C LEU A 174 -12.50 1.16 -1.00
N THR A 175 -11.80 1.53 0.08
CA THR A 175 -10.34 1.63 0.07
C THR A 175 -9.68 0.27 -0.19
N ALA A 176 -10.19 -0.81 0.42
CA ALA A 176 -9.64 -2.14 0.20
C ALA A 176 -9.93 -2.64 -1.23
N PHE A 177 -11.15 -2.44 -1.70
CA PHE A 177 -11.56 -2.82 -3.06
C PHE A 177 -10.78 -2.08 -4.13
N ARG A 178 -10.73 -0.75 -4.11
CA ARG A 178 -10.02 0.05 -5.15
C ARG A 178 -8.53 -0.26 -5.20
N THR A 179 -7.93 -0.59 -4.06
CA THR A 179 -6.51 -0.99 -4.00
C THR A 179 -6.29 -2.36 -4.64
N ALA A 180 -7.17 -3.33 -4.35
CA ALA A 180 -7.14 -4.64 -4.98
C ALA A 180 -7.45 -4.56 -6.48
N LEU A 181 -8.36 -3.67 -6.88
CA LEU A 181 -8.72 -3.42 -8.26
C LEU A 181 -7.51 -2.93 -9.08
N ALA A 182 -6.77 -1.95 -8.54
CA ALA A 182 -5.53 -1.44 -9.13
C ALA A 182 -4.44 -2.50 -9.22
N SER A 183 -4.17 -3.24 -8.13
CA SER A 183 -3.11 -4.27 -8.11
C SER A 183 -3.41 -5.43 -9.06
N THR A 184 -4.68 -5.76 -9.28
CA THR A 184 -5.07 -6.86 -10.17
C THR A 184 -5.01 -6.51 -11.66
N ILE A 185 -4.75 -5.25 -12.03
CA ILE A 185 -4.52 -4.84 -13.43
C ILE A 185 -3.30 -5.57 -14.02
N ILE A 186 -2.19 -5.64 -13.29
CA ILE A 186 -0.97 -6.34 -13.73
C ILE A 186 -1.14 -7.85 -13.61
N PHE A 187 -1.84 -8.30 -12.56
CA PHE A 187 -2.19 -9.71 -12.34
C PHE A 187 -2.85 -10.33 -13.58
N ASN A 188 -3.75 -9.60 -14.25
CA ASN A 188 -4.43 -10.07 -15.46
C ASN A 188 -3.48 -10.36 -16.63
N ARG A 189 -2.28 -9.77 -16.64
CA ARG A 189 -1.28 -9.99 -17.70
C ARG A 189 -0.40 -11.22 -17.46
N ARG A 190 -0.54 -11.91 -16.32
CA ARG A 190 0.31 -13.06 -15.97
C ARG A 190 -0.10 -14.33 -16.72
N SER A 191 0.88 -14.99 -17.33
CA SER A 191 0.74 -16.31 -17.97
C SER A 191 0.41 -17.43 -16.99
N ASN A 192 0.80 -17.26 -15.72
CA ASN A 192 0.63 -18.27 -14.69
C ASN A 192 0.24 -17.62 -13.35
N VAL A 193 -0.83 -18.13 -12.73
CA VAL A 193 -1.37 -17.71 -11.43
C VAL A 193 -1.77 -18.89 -10.53
N HIS A 194 -1.21 -20.09 -10.73
CA HIS A 194 -1.64 -21.31 -10.05
C HIS A 194 -1.52 -21.27 -8.52
N SER A 195 -0.54 -20.55 -7.98
CA SER A 195 -0.33 -20.40 -6.53
C SER A 195 -0.24 -18.93 -6.14
N ILE A 196 -1.16 -18.50 -5.27
CA ILE A 196 -1.21 -17.15 -4.71
C ILE A 196 -0.86 -17.22 -3.22
N THR A 197 0.12 -16.42 -2.80
CA THR A 197 0.45 -16.23 -1.39
C THR A 197 0.01 -14.84 -0.95
N VAL A 198 -0.73 -14.75 0.15
CA VAL A 198 -1.26 -13.49 0.69
C VAL A 198 -0.77 -13.30 2.11
N PHE A 199 -0.05 -12.21 2.36
CA PHE A 199 0.34 -11.82 3.71
C PHE A 199 -0.73 -10.90 4.29
N GLY A 200 -1.21 -11.26 5.49
CA GLY A 200 -2.29 -10.57 6.18
C GLY A 200 -3.63 -11.31 6.07
N ALA A 201 -4.52 -11.02 7.02
CA ALA A 201 -5.86 -11.59 7.11
C ALA A 201 -6.86 -10.50 7.56
N GLY A 202 -6.93 -9.41 6.80
CA GLY A 202 -7.90 -8.33 6.96
C GLY A 202 -8.51 -7.94 5.61
N GLU A 203 -9.21 -6.81 5.56
CA GLU A 203 -9.97 -6.37 4.37
C GLU A 203 -9.14 -6.36 3.08
N GLN A 204 -7.90 -5.85 3.12
CA GLN A 204 -7.03 -5.86 1.95
C GLN A 204 -6.79 -7.30 1.44
N ALA A 205 -6.45 -8.24 2.32
CA ALA A 205 -6.26 -9.64 1.94
C ALA A 205 -7.56 -10.27 1.38
N LYS A 206 -8.72 -9.99 2.01
CA LYS A 206 -10.04 -10.46 1.55
C LYS A 206 -10.30 -10.03 0.11
N TRP A 207 -10.17 -8.74 -0.19
CA TRP A 207 -10.44 -8.20 -1.53
C TRP A 207 -9.44 -8.64 -2.59
N HIS A 208 -8.16 -8.77 -2.25
CA HIS A 208 -7.15 -9.28 -3.19
C HIS A 208 -7.41 -10.75 -3.56
N ILE A 209 -7.78 -11.59 -2.58
CA ILE A 209 -8.18 -12.99 -2.84
C ILE A 209 -9.46 -13.01 -3.70
N ARG A 210 -10.47 -12.22 -3.34
CA ARG A 210 -11.75 -12.19 -4.05
C ARG A 210 -11.56 -11.82 -5.52
N LEU A 211 -10.89 -10.70 -5.80
CA LEU A 211 -10.68 -10.26 -7.19
C LEU A 211 -9.79 -11.22 -7.99
N ALA A 212 -8.76 -11.81 -7.38
CA ALA A 212 -7.96 -12.83 -8.04
C ALA A 212 -8.81 -14.04 -8.47
N LEU A 213 -9.69 -14.52 -7.59
CA LEU A 213 -10.62 -15.61 -7.88
C LEU A 213 -11.70 -15.22 -8.90
N MET A 214 -12.22 -14.00 -8.86
CA MET A 214 -13.18 -13.52 -9.87
C MET A 214 -12.57 -13.41 -11.26
N LEU A 215 -11.33 -12.93 -11.36
CA LEU A 215 -10.67 -12.66 -12.63
C LEU A 215 -10.07 -13.91 -13.28
N ARG A 216 -9.48 -14.80 -12.46
CA ARG A 216 -8.68 -15.96 -12.91
C ARG A 216 -8.91 -17.22 -12.07
N GLY A 217 -10.06 -17.34 -11.41
CA GLY A 217 -10.38 -18.40 -10.46
C GLY A 217 -10.13 -19.82 -10.97
N SER A 218 -10.46 -20.10 -12.24
CA SER A 218 -10.28 -21.44 -12.85
C SER A 218 -8.83 -21.91 -12.96
N GLU A 219 -7.85 -20.99 -12.85
CA GLU A 219 -6.42 -21.29 -12.98
C GLU A 219 -5.72 -21.36 -11.62
N ILE A 220 -6.33 -20.85 -10.56
CA ILE A 220 -5.73 -20.77 -9.23
C ILE A 220 -5.97 -22.10 -8.49
N HIS A 221 -4.92 -22.84 -8.17
CA HIS A 221 -5.05 -24.11 -7.42
C HIS A 221 -4.80 -23.94 -5.92
N HIS A 222 -3.98 -22.96 -5.53
CA HIS A 222 -3.60 -22.77 -4.13
C HIS A 222 -3.67 -21.30 -3.71
N VAL A 223 -4.30 -21.04 -2.56
CA VAL A 223 -4.25 -19.75 -1.87
C VAL A 223 -3.67 -19.96 -0.47
N ASP A 224 -2.48 -19.41 -0.26
CA ASP A 224 -1.72 -19.55 0.97
C ASP A 224 -1.80 -18.24 1.79
N ILE A 225 -2.49 -18.27 2.93
CA ILE A 225 -2.64 -17.10 3.81
C ILE A 225 -1.56 -17.13 4.89
N ILE A 226 -0.67 -16.15 4.87
CA ILE A 226 0.40 -16.00 5.85
C ILE A 226 0.05 -14.85 6.81
N ASN A 227 -0.13 -15.16 8.09
CA ASN A 227 -0.49 -14.14 9.07
C ASN A 227 0.11 -14.43 10.45
N ARG A 228 0.47 -13.38 11.19
CA ARG A 228 0.98 -13.52 12.56
C ARG A 228 -0.01 -14.28 13.44
N SER A 229 -1.26 -13.81 13.49
CA SER A 229 -2.33 -14.45 14.28
C SER A 229 -3.01 -15.55 13.48
N PHE A 230 -2.92 -16.80 13.94
CA PHE A 230 -3.63 -17.92 13.33
C PHE A 230 -5.15 -17.71 13.37
N ALA A 231 -5.68 -17.18 14.48
CA ALA A 231 -7.11 -16.93 14.64
C ALA A 231 -7.69 -16.03 13.54
N ARG A 232 -7.00 -14.94 13.17
CA ARG A 232 -7.45 -14.04 12.09
C ARG A 232 -7.40 -14.71 10.72
N ALA A 233 -6.35 -15.45 10.41
CA ALA A 233 -6.26 -16.20 9.14
C ALA A 233 -7.33 -17.30 9.05
N LYS A 234 -7.58 -18.00 10.17
CA LYS A 234 -8.63 -18.99 10.28
C LYS A 234 -10.01 -18.38 10.08
N ALA A 235 -10.27 -17.18 10.61
CA ALA A 235 -11.53 -16.47 10.41
C ALA A 235 -11.78 -16.16 8.93
N LEU A 236 -10.77 -15.61 8.22
CA LEU A 236 -10.87 -15.33 6.77
C LEU A 236 -11.07 -16.62 5.96
N MET A 237 -10.34 -17.69 6.28
CA MET A 237 -10.52 -18.99 5.63
C MET A 237 -11.89 -19.61 5.94
N HIS A 238 -12.37 -19.48 7.18
CA HIS A 238 -13.70 -19.96 7.57
C HIS A 238 -14.79 -19.22 6.81
N GLU A 239 -14.71 -17.89 6.71
CA GLU A 239 -15.63 -17.07 5.92
C GLU A 239 -15.72 -17.54 4.46
N PHE A 240 -14.59 -17.90 3.83
CA PHE A 240 -14.58 -18.46 2.48
C PHE A 240 -15.43 -19.73 2.34
N TYR A 241 -15.45 -20.60 3.35
CA TYR A 241 -16.22 -21.85 3.30
C TYR A 241 -17.67 -21.69 3.76
N THR A 242 -17.98 -20.72 4.62
CA THR A 242 -19.30 -20.60 5.25
C THR A 242 -20.16 -19.47 4.71
N SER A 243 -19.57 -18.40 4.16
CA SER A 243 -20.33 -17.25 3.68
C SER A 243 -20.88 -17.49 2.26
N PRO A 244 -22.16 -17.14 2.01
CA PRO A 244 -22.74 -17.16 0.66
C PRO A 244 -21.98 -16.29 -0.34
N GLU A 245 -21.28 -15.24 0.14
CA GLU A 245 -20.49 -14.33 -0.70
C GLU A 245 -19.43 -15.04 -1.56
N TRP A 246 -18.96 -16.21 -1.11
CA TRP A 246 -17.92 -16.99 -1.77
C TRP A 246 -18.45 -18.21 -2.52
N GLU A 247 -19.76 -18.45 -2.48
CA GLU A 247 -20.35 -19.69 -2.99
C GLU A 247 -20.08 -19.88 -4.49
N ASP A 248 -20.35 -18.86 -5.31
CA ASP A 248 -20.09 -18.93 -6.76
C ASP A 248 -18.60 -19.13 -7.07
N LEU A 249 -17.72 -18.43 -6.35
CA LEU A 249 -16.26 -18.53 -6.53
C LEU A 249 -15.73 -19.91 -6.13
N ARG A 250 -16.27 -20.49 -5.06
CA ARG A 250 -15.91 -21.83 -4.57
C ARG A 250 -16.42 -22.91 -5.52
N ASN A 251 -17.64 -22.77 -6.01
CA ASN A 251 -18.25 -23.72 -6.95
C ASN A 251 -17.57 -23.67 -8.33
N ALA A 252 -17.08 -22.51 -8.75
CA ALA A 252 -16.36 -22.34 -10.02
C ALA A 252 -15.01 -23.08 -10.08
N ASN A 253 -14.42 -23.46 -8.95
CA ASN A 253 -13.13 -24.15 -8.93
C ASN A 253 -13.01 -25.21 -7.81
N SER A 254 -13.24 -26.47 -8.19
CA SER A 254 -13.11 -27.63 -7.31
C SER A 254 -11.65 -28.01 -6.94
N LYS A 255 -10.65 -27.45 -7.63
CA LYS A 255 -9.22 -27.71 -7.36
C LYS A 255 -8.61 -26.73 -6.36
N LEU A 256 -9.33 -25.67 -6.01
CA LEU A 256 -8.84 -24.61 -5.12
C LEU A 256 -8.66 -25.14 -3.70
N ALA A 257 -7.43 -25.04 -3.18
CA ALA A 257 -7.10 -25.37 -1.81
C ALA A 257 -6.54 -24.14 -1.07
N PHE A 258 -7.06 -23.91 0.14
CA PHE A 258 -6.53 -22.90 1.06
C PHE A 258 -5.55 -23.50 2.06
N SER A 259 -4.49 -22.78 2.36
CA SER A 259 -3.59 -23.10 3.46
C SER A 259 -3.34 -21.88 4.35
N ILE A 260 -3.00 -22.13 5.62
CA ILE A 260 -2.65 -21.08 6.57
C ILE A 260 -1.25 -21.34 7.09
N VAL A 261 -0.42 -20.30 7.08
CA VAL A 261 0.91 -20.30 7.70
C VAL A 261 0.94 -19.20 8.75
N SER A 262 1.27 -19.55 9.99
CA SER A 262 1.38 -18.57 11.08
C SER A 262 2.70 -18.74 11.83
N SER A 263 3.24 -17.60 12.28
CA SER A 263 4.43 -17.53 13.12
C SER A 263 4.25 -18.15 14.50
N GLU A 264 3.01 -18.48 14.89
CA GLU A 264 2.69 -19.15 16.16
C GLU A 264 3.06 -20.64 16.15
N PHE A 265 3.46 -21.22 15.01
CA PHE A 265 3.79 -22.63 14.86
C PHE A 265 5.29 -22.90 14.62
N GLY A 266 5.77 -24.06 15.11
CA GLY A 266 7.19 -24.42 15.16
C GLY A 266 7.94 -24.60 13.83
N GLU A 267 7.24 -24.67 12.69
CA GLU A 267 7.86 -24.81 11.34
C GLU A 267 7.69 -23.57 10.45
N TYR A 268 7.31 -22.44 11.04
CA TYR A 268 6.98 -21.22 10.30
C TYR A 268 8.02 -20.84 9.25
N GLN A 269 9.31 -20.78 9.61
CA GLN A 269 10.37 -20.35 8.69
C GLN A 269 10.52 -21.26 7.47
N ARG A 270 10.40 -22.58 7.68
CA ARG A 270 10.49 -23.57 6.61
C ARG A 270 9.30 -23.44 5.65
N LEU A 271 8.09 -23.35 6.19
CA LEU A 271 6.85 -23.20 5.42
C LEU A 271 6.82 -21.86 4.69
N LEU A 272 7.14 -20.76 5.37
CA LEU A 272 7.25 -19.42 4.78
C LEU A 272 8.13 -19.43 3.52
N LYS A 273 9.35 -19.96 3.62
CA LYS A 273 10.27 -20.10 2.49
C LYS A 273 9.69 -20.95 1.35
N GLN A 274 9.03 -22.06 1.69
CA GLN A 274 8.41 -22.96 0.73
C GLN A 274 7.28 -22.25 -0.05
N HIS A 275 6.37 -21.57 0.65
CA HIS A 275 5.23 -20.89 0.03
C HIS A 275 5.66 -19.68 -0.82
N ILE A 276 6.60 -18.85 -0.34
CA ILE A 276 7.17 -17.75 -1.12
C ILE A 276 7.82 -18.26 -2.41
N ARG A 277 8.59 -19.36 -2.34
CA ARG A 277 9.26 -19.93 -3.53
C ARG A 277 8.28 -20.58 -4.49
N LYS A 278 7.17 -21.16 -4.01
CA LYS A 278 6.16 -21.78 -4.88
C LYS A 278 5.21 -20.77 -5.52
N ALA A 279 4.96 -19.63 -4.87
CA ALA A 279 4.04 -18.60 -5.34
C ALA A 279 4.33 -18.15 -6.78
N ASP A 280 3.28 -18.03 -7.57
CA ASP A 280 3.25 -17.27 -8.84
C ASP A 280 2.95 -15.80 -8.56
N VAL A 281 2.10 -15.54 -7.57
CA VAL A 281 1.68 -14.20 -7.15
C VAL A 281 1.81 -14.06 -5.64
N ILE A 282 2.32 -12.92 -5.18
CA ILE A 282 2.45 -12.59 -3.76
C ILE A 282 1.78 -11.24 -3.51
N PHE A 283 0.73 -11.23 -2.70
CA PHE A 283 0.10 -10.00 -2.19
C PHE A 283 0.56 -9.73 -0.76
N LEU A 284 1.12 -8.55 -0.51
CA LEU A 284 1.56 -8.12 0.82
C LEU A 284 0.59 -7.06 1.33
N CYS A 285 -0.26 -7.45 2.27
CA CYS A 285 -1.40 -6.66 2.76
C CYS A 285 -1.31 -6.39 4.27
N THR A 286 -0.10 -6.21 4.78
CA THR A 286 0.20 -6.06 6.21
C THR A 286 0.79 -4.68 6.52
N PRO A 287 0.35 -4.01 7.59
CA PRO A 287 0.97 -2.76 8.02
C PRO A 287 2.30 -3.02 8.74
N SER A 288 3.27 -3.63 8.05
CA SER A 288 4.55 -4.05 8.63
C SER A 288 5.57 -2.91 8.69
N THR A 289 6.37 -2.88 9.75
CA THR A 289 7.52 -1.96 9.92
C THR A 289 8.86 -2.62 9.63
N SER A 290 8.84 -3.90 9.23
CA SER A 290 10.03 -4.69 8.92
C SER A 290 9.70 -5.72 7.83
N PRO A 291 10.68 -6.11 7.00
CA PRO A 291 10.45 -7.09 5.93
C PRO A 291 9.73 -8.35 6.42
N LEU A 292 8.73 -8.80 5.65
CA LEU A 292 7.90 -9.95 6.02
C LEU A 292 8.63 -11.30 5.90
N PHE A 293 9.72 -11.31 5.14
CA PHE A 293 10.57 -12.47 4.94
C PHE A 293 11.99 -12.05 4.56
N PRO A 294 12.99 -12.91 4.81
CA PRO A 294 14.38 -12.67 4.40
C PRO A 294 14.56 -12.54 2.89
N ALA A 295 15.45 -11.64 2.45
CA ALA A 295 15.70 -11.40 1.03
C ALA A 295 16.10 -12.67 0.27
N GLU A 296 16.90 -13.56 0.90
CA GLU A 296 17.43 -14.77 0.27
C GLU A 296 16.34 -15.75 -0.19
N HIS A 297 15.10 -15.62 0.30
CA HIS A 297 13.98 -16.41 -0.20
C HIS A 297 13.74 -16.17 -1.69
N LEU A 298 13.96 -14.94 -2.17
CA LEU A 298 13.77 -14.50 -3.55
C LEU A 298 15.06 -14.12 -4.29
N THR A 299 16.11 -13.69 -3.58
CA THR A 299 17.39 -13.26 -4.22
C THR A 299 18.36 -14.41 -4.48
N SER A 300 18.22 -15.53 -3.76
CA SER A 300 19.04 -16.73 -4.01
C SER A 300 18.85 -17.30 -5.42
N THR A 301 19.83 -18.07 -5.90
CA THR A 301 19.77 -18.72 -7.22
C THR A 301 18.47 -19.48 -7.45
N GLU A 302 18.00 -20.24 -6.46
CA GLU A 302 16.72 -20.96 -6.53
C GLU A 302 15.51 -20.01 -6.50
N GLY A 303 15.56 -18.95 -5.69
CA GLY A 303 14.50 -17.94 -5.63
C GLY A 303 14.29 -17.24 -6.98
N ARG A 304 15.38 -16.96 -7.69
CA ARG A 304 15.39 -16.24 -8.98
C ARG A 304 14.98 -17.06 -10.20
N LYS A 305 14.74 -18.37 -10.07
CA LYS A 305 14.35 -19.23 -11.21
C LYS A 305 12.94 -18.95 -11.73
N LYS A 306 12.04 -18.50 -10.86
CA LYS A 306 10.61 -18.28 -11.18
C LYS A 306 10.30 -16.79 -11.21
N GLY A 307 9.68 -16.33 -12.30
CA GLY A 307 9.15 -14.97 -12.37
C GLY A 307 7.83 -14.89 -11.63
N ARG A 308 7.68 -13.87 -10.78
CA ARG A 308 6.52 -13.69 -9.92
C ARG A 308 5.93 -12.32 -10.12
N TYR A 309 4.65 -12.19 -9.82
CA TYR A 309 4.05 -10.89 -9.54
C TYR A 309 4.02 -10.66 -8.04
N ILE A 310 4.62 -9.57 -7.56
CA ILE A 310 4.66 -9.22 -6.14
C ILE A 310 4.01 -7.85 -5.99
N SER A 311 2.95 -7.75 -5.20
CA SER A 311 2.24 -6.51 -4.93
C SER A 311 2.40 -6.12 -3.46
N ALA A 312 3.10 -5.03 -3.17
CA ALA A 312 3.28 -4.47 -1.83
C ALA A 312 2.30 -3.33 -1.55
N ILE A 313 1.39 -3.52 -0.59
CA ILE A 313 0.24 -2.64 -0.37
C ILE A 313 0.21 -2.10 1.07
N GLY A 314 0.54 -2.94 2.04
CA GLY A 314 0.38 -2.62 3.45
C GLY A 314 1.41 -1.62 4.00
N SER A 315 2.55 -1.43 3.33
CA SER A 315 3.60 -0.45 3.70
C SER A 315 3.43 0.93 3.04
N TYR A 316 2.68 1.85 3.64
CA TYR A 316 2.36 3.17 3.04
C TYR A 316 2.95 4.37 3.81
N ARG A 317 3.97 4.14 4.63
CA ARG A 317 4.70 5.21 5.35
C ARG A 317 6.21 4.99 5.27
N PRO A 318 7.03 6.04 5.42
CA PRO A 318 8.48 5.95 5.26
C PRO A 318 9.17 4.92 6.17
N HIS A 319 8.64 4.71 7.38
CA HIS A 319 9.16 3.73 8.34
C HIS A 319 8.56 2.33 8.19
N MET A 320 7.60 2.14 7.28
CA MET A 320 6.97 0.85 7.01
C MET A 320 7.74 0.10 5.94
N CYS A 321 7.72 -1.23 6.01
CA CYS A 321 8.48 -2.09 5.11
C CYS A 321 7.84 -3.47 5.08
N GLU A 322 7.39 -3.92 3.91
CA GLU A 322 6.89 -5.28 3.68
C GLU A 322 7.91 -6.12 2.91
N ILE A 323 8.59 -5.51 1.93
CA ILE A 323 9.61 -6.15 1.11
C ILE A 323 10.99 -5.69 1.55
N HIS A 324 11.91 -6.65 1.69
CA HIS A 324 13.31 -6.34 1.98
C HIS A 324 13.94 -5.47 0.88
N PRO A 325 14.63 -4.36 1.21
CA PRO A 325 15.27 -3.45 0.25
C PRO A 325 16.12 -4.15 -0.83
N ASP A 326 16.94 -5.14 -0.44
CA ASP A 326 17.75 -5.92 -1.39
C ASP A 326 16.96 -6.58 -2.53
N ILE A 327 15.68 -6.93 -2.31
CA ILE A 327 14.82 -7.49 -3.37
C ILE A 327 14.54 -6.41 -4.42
N LEU A 328 14.30 -5.16 -4.00
CA LEU A 328 14.08 -4.02 -4.88
C LEU A 328 15.36 -3.67 -5.62
N SER A 329 16.47 -3.50 -4.90
CA SER A 329 17.78 -3.21 -5.50
C SER A 329 18.18 -4.27 -6.53
N GLN A 330 17.91 -5.55 -6.26
CA GLN A 330 18.16 -6.61 -7.23
C GLN A 330 17.24 -6.55 -8.46
N ALA A 331 15.98 -6.12 -8.29
CA ALA A 331 15.01 -6.03 -9.37
C ALA A 331 15.34 -4.92 -10.38
N VAL A 332 15.96 -3.83 -9.90
CA VAL A 332 16.37 -2.67 -10.72
C VAL A 332 17.85 -2.71 -11.13
N ALA A 333 18.62 -3.65 -10.60
CA ALA A 333 20.04 -3.79 -10.94
C ALA A 333 20.22 -4.05 -12.44
N PRO A 334 21.23 -3.44 -13.10
CA PRO A 334 21.53 -3.69 -14.50
C PRO A 334 21.77 -5.18 -14.78
N ASP A 335 21.28 -5.67 -15.92
CA ASP A 335 21.58 -7.02 -16.37
C ASP A 335 23.06 -7.11 -16.79
N HIS A 336 23.92 -7.51 -15.86
CA HIS A 336 25.29 -7.91 -16.19
C HIS A 336 25.23 -9.25 -16.93
N LYS A 337 25.50 -9.22 -18.25
CA LYS A 337 25.61 -10.41 -19.10
C LYS A 337 26.63 -11.40 -18.52
N HIS A 338 26.33 -12.69 -18.70
CA HIS A 338 27.05 -13.90 -18.26
C HIS A 338 26.57 -14.51 -16.93
N HIS A 339 25.34 -15.01 -16.92
CA HIS A 339 24.95 -16.04 -15.97
C HIS A 339 24.74 -17.38 -16.70
N HIS A 340 25.48 -18.41 -16.29
CA HIS A 340 25.32 -19.78 -16.78
C HIS A 340 24.01 -20.45 -16.31
N HIS A 341 23.16 -19.73 -15.56
CA HIS A 341 21.90 -20.22 -15.00
C HIS A 341 20.69 -19.44 -15.52
N LYS A 342 19.59 -20.15 -15.81
CA LYS A 342 18.32 -19.56 -16.27
C LYS A 342 17.64 -18.82 -15.10
N HIS A 343 17.62 -17.50 -15.19
CA HIS A 343 16.89 -16.62 -14.27
C HIS A 343 15.62 -16.09 -14.96
N ALA A 344 14.60 -15.75 -14.16
CA ALA A 344 13.46 -15.03 -14.69
C ALA A 344 13.87 -13.63 -15.14
N ASP A 345 13.28 -13.16 -16.24
CA ASP A 345 13.56 -11.83 -16.78
C ASP A 345 13.22 -10.76 -15.73
N LYS A 346 14.15 -9.83 -15.51
CA LYS A 346 13.93 -8.65 -14.67
C LYS A 346 13.55 -7.48 -15.58
N GLY A 347 12.65 -6.62 -15.11
CA GLY A 347 12.21 -5.46 -15.88
C GLY A 347 13.18 -4.27 -15.79
N GLY A 348 14.11 -4.30 -14.82
CA GLY A 348 14.98 -3.16 -14.51
C GLY A 348 14.26 -2.02 -13.78
N VAL A 349 12.94 -2.14 -13.56
CA VAL A 349 12.10 -1.11 -12.94
C VAL A 349 11.10 -1.72 -11.95
N ILE A 350 10.60 -0.90 -11.04
CA ILE A 350 9.50 -1.23 -10.12
C ILE A 350 8.26 -0.45 -10.55
N VAL A 351 7.12 -1.12 -10.62
CA VAL A 351 5.86 -0.48 -10.97
C VAL A 351 5.27 0.19 -9.74
N VAL A 352 4.79 1.43 -9.88
CA VAL A 352 4.19 2.20 -8.79
C VAL A 352 2.83 2.77 -9.19
N ASP A 353 2.01 3.15 -8.20
CA ASP A 353 0.79 3.92 -8.46
C ASP A 353 1.05 5.40 -8.74
N SER A 354 2.01 6.00 -8.04
CA SER A 354 2.48 7.36 -8.25
C SER A 354 3.96 7.44 -7.94
N LEU A 355 4.76 7.98 -8.86
CA LEU A 355 6.20 8.20 -8.66
C LEU A 355 6.45 9.08 -7.44
N GLU A 356 5.80 10.24 -7.40
CA GLU A 356 6.00 11.24 -6.37
C GLU A 356 5.61 10.71 -4.99
N ALA A 357 4.45 10.05 -4.88
CA ALA A 357 3.97 9.51 -3.62
C ALA A 357 4.86 8.36 -3.13
N CYS A 358 5.23 7.43 -4.01
CA CYS A 358 6.08 6.30 -3.63
C CYS A 358 7.48 6.73 -3.18
N LEU A 359 8.11 7.70 -3.86
CA LEU A 359 9.43 8.22 -3.45
C LEU A 359 9.40 8.92 -2.08
N LYS A 360 8.24 9.40 -1.63
CA LYS A 360 8.08 10.08 -0.34
C LYS A 360 7.52 9.19 0.77
N GLU A 361 6.72 8.19 0.43
CA GLU A 361 5.92 7.41 1.39
C GLU A 361 6.29 5.93 1.45
N ALA A 362 6.78 5.31 0.37
CA ALA A 362 7.05 3.88 0.35
C ALA A 362 8.40 3.58 1.02
N GLY A 363 8.36 3.17 2.29
CA GLY A 363 9.58 2.96 3.08
C GLY A 363 10.57 1.97 2.46
N GLU A 364 10.13 0.90 1.80
CA GLU A 364 11.06 -0.03 1.14
C GLU A 364 11.76 0.57 -0.10
N ILE A 365 11.10 1.47 -0.85
CA ILE A 365 11.71 2.21 -1.97
C ILE A 365 12.77 3.18 -1.43
N ILE A 366 12.41 3.93 -0.39
CA ILE A 366 13.28 4.91 0.26
C ILE A 366 14.52 4.21 0.85
N GLN A 367 14.31 3.12 1.61
CA GLN A 367 15.39 2.36 2.25
C GLN A 367 16.32 1.68 1.24
N ALA A 368 15.80 1.27 0.07
CA ALA A 368 16.58 0.69 -1.01
C ALA A 368 17.35 1.71 -1.86
N GLY A 369 17.12 3.02 -1.66
CA GLY A 369 17.73 4.09 -2.45
C GLY A 369 17.30 4.09 -3.92
N ILE A 370 16.08 3.62 -4.20
CA ILE A 370 15.54 3.56 -5.56
C ILE A 370 15.18 4.97 -6.03
N THR A 371 15.62 5.34 -7.23
CA THR A 371 15.38 6.67 -7.82
C THR A 371 14.22 6.66 -8.81
N ALA A 372 13.77 7.84 -9.25
CA ALA A 372 12.65 7.99 -10.18
C ALA A 372 12.87 7.23 -11.50
N GLU A 373 14.11 7.17 -11.99
CA GLU A 373 14.49 6.49 -13.24
C GLU A 373 14.34 4.97 -13.17
N GLN A 374 14.20 4.42 -11.97
CA GLN A 374 14.04 2.99 -11.69
C GLN A 374 12.58 2.63 -11.36
N LEU A 375 11.67 3.60 -11.47
CA LEU A 375 10.25 3.44 -11.21
C LEU A 375 9.47 3.72 -12.50
N VAL A 376 8.32 3.08 -12.64
CA VAL A 376 7.37 3.34 -13.73
C VAL A 376 5.96 3.36 -13.17
N GLU A 377 5.15 4.34 -13.55
CA GLU A 377 3.76 4.35 -13.11
C GLU A 377 2.95 3.28 -13.84
N ILE A 378 2.01 2.68 -13.12
CA ILE A 378 1.11 1.68 -13.68
C ILE A 378 0.31 2.23 -14.87
N GLY A 379 -0.04 3.53 -14.85
CA GLY A 379 -0.72 4.25 -15.93
C GLY A 379 0.05 4.25 -17.25
N GLU A 380 1.38 4.33 -17.21
CA GLU A 380 2.23 4.26 -18.40
C GLU A 380 2.25 2.84 -18.99
N LEU A 381 2.32 1.81 -18.12
CA LEU A 381 2.33 0.40 -18.55
C LEU A 381 1.00 -0.05 -19.16
N LEU A 382 -0.09 0.66 -18.89
CA LEU A 382 -1.42 0.30 -19.35
C LEU A 382 -1.60 0.47 -20.88
N MET A 383 -0.76 1.29 -21.53
CA MET A 383 -0.83 1.60 -22.97
C MET A 383 -0.06 0.66 -23.92
N VAL A 384 0.64 -0.36 -23.42
CA VAL A 384 1.30 -1.39 -24.25
C VAL A 384 0.29 -2.15 -25.14
N LYS A 385 -1.01 -1.95 -24.96
CA LYS A 385 -2.07 -2.50 -25.81
C LYS A 385 -2.57 -1.53 -26.90
N LYS A 386 -2.50 -0.20 -26.69
CA LYS A 386 -2.96 0.80 -27.68
C LYS A 386 -1.85 1.17 -28.68
N ALA A 387 -0.58 1.14 -28.26
CA ALA A 387 0.57 1.32 -29.16
C ALA A 387 0.84 0.07 -30.03
N SER A 388 0.82 -1.14 -29.46
CA SER A 388 0.99 -2.39 -30.23
C SER A 388 0.02 -2.56 -31.39
N MET A 389 -1.25 -2.16 -31.29
CA MET A 389 -2.17 -2.27 -32.44
C MET A 389 -1.77 -1.37 -33.60
N ARG A 390 -1.09 -0.24 -33.35
CA ARG A 390 -0.57 0.66 -34.40
C ARG A 390 0.85 0.29 -34.84
N GLU A 391 1.69 -0.24 -33.95
CA GLU A 391 3.09 -0.62 -34.27
C GLU A 391 3.22 -2.01 -34.90
N ILE A 392 2.28 -2.93 -34.66
CA ILE A 392 2.19 -4.19 -35.43
C ILE A 392 1.96 -3.92 -36.92
N GLU A 393 1.30 -2.81 -37.28
CA GLU A 393 1.18 -2.33 -38.66
C GLU A 393 2.49 -1.74 -39.21
N MET A 394 3.44 -1.31 -38.35
CA MET A 394 4.67 -0.58 -38.74
C MET A 394 5.98 -1.35 -38.50
N GLY A 395 5.96 -2.50 -37.84
CA GLY A 395 7.10 -3.44 -37.79
C GLY A 395 8.27 -3.06 -36.87
N THR A 396 8.12 -2.12 -35.94
CA THR A 396 9.21 -1.57 -35.09
C THR A 396 9.32 -2.16 -33.67
N GLY A 397 8.51 -3.16 -33.31
CA GLY A 397 8.22 -3.56 -31.91
C GLY A 397 9.17 -4.51 -31.17
N GLU A 398 10.50 -4.38 -31.27
CA GLU A 398 11.41 -5.24 -30.46
C GLU A 398 11.38 -4.92 -28.96
N GLY A 399 11.30 -3.65 -28.58
CA GLY A 399 11.20 -3.22 -27.16
C GLY A 399 9.87 -3.63 -26.49
N GLU A 400 8.77 -3.59 -27.24
CA GLU A 400 7.43 -3.93 -26.75
C GLU A 400 7.26 -5.44 -26.47
N LYS A 401 7.91 -6.28 -27.28
CA LYS A 401 7.98 -7.74 -27.05
C LYS A 401 8.70 -8.07 -25.73
N GLY A 402 9.76 -7.33 -25.40
CA GLY A 402 10.50 -7.49 -24.15
C GLY A 402 9.63 -7.14 -22.92
N LEU A 403 8.95 -5.99 -22.97
CA LEU A 403 8.08 -5.53 -21.90
C LEU A 403 6.88 -6.49 -21.69
N ARG A 404 6.24 -6.94 -22.77
CA ARG A 404 5.16 -7.93 -22.69
C ARG A 404 5.64 -9.23 -22.06
N ARG A 405 6.81 -9.74 -22.49
CA ARG A 405 7.40 -10.96 -21.93
C ARG A 405 7.72 -10.82 -20.44
N TRP A 406 8.24 -9.67 -20.01
CA TRP A 406 8.50 -9.39 -18.59
C TRP A 406 7.20 -9.33 -17.77
N LEU A 407 6.19 -8.62 -18.26
CA LEU A 407 4.88 -8.55 -17.60
C LEU A 407 4.17 -9.90 -17.53
N ASP A 408 4.42 -10.79 -18.49
CA ASP A 408 3.75 -12.09 -18.61
C ASP A 408 4.42 -13.19 -17.76
N GLY A 409 5.75 -13.26 -17.78
CA GLY A 409 6.52 -14.34 -17.15
C GLY A 409 7.76 -13.91 -16.34
N GLY A 410 8.13 -12.62 -16.38
CA GLY A 410 9.24 -12.06 -15.61
C GLY A 410 8.90 -11.81 -14.14
N ASN A 411 9.86 -11.27 -13.38
CA ASN A 411 9.64 -10.86 -12.00
C ASN A 411 9.18 -9.39 -11.95
N VAL A 412 7.91 -9.16 -11.64
CA VAL A 412 7.26 -7.84 -11.61
C VAL A 412 6.94 -7.49 -10.17
N ILE A 413 7.43 -6.34 -9.71
CA ILE A 413 7.11 -5.78 -8.39
C ILE A 413 6.21 -4.56 -8.62
N TYR A 414 5.05 -4.56 -8.00
CA TYR A 414 4.16 -3.42 -7.90
C TYR A 414 4.15 -2.91 -6.46
N LYS A 415 4.42 -1.62 -6.29
CA LYS A 415 4.34 -0.95 -5.01
C LYS A 415 3.22 0.09 -5.03
N SER A 416 2.30 -0.02 -4.08
CA SER A 416 1.23 0.96 -3.91
C SER A 416 1.27 1.61 -2.53
N VAL A 417 1.04 2.92 -2.51
CA VAL A 417 0.75 3.72 -1.31
C VAL A 417 -0.70 4.26 -1.31
N GLY A 418 -1.39 4.09 -2.44
CA GLY A 418 -2.71 4.60 -2.74
C GLY A 418 -2.68 6.09 -3.07
N ILE A 419 -3.55 6.51 -3.98
CA ILE A 419 -3.73 7.94 -4.31
C ILE A 419 -5.23 8.26 -4.36
N GLY A 420 -5.58 9.51 -4.08
CA GLY A 420 -6.98 9.98 -4.07
C GLY A 420 -7.71 9.75 -5.39
N LEU A 421 -6.98 9.77 -6.51
CA LEU A 421 -7.50 9.52 -7.86
C LEU A 421 -8.18 8.15 -7.96
N MET A 422 -7.60 7.13 -7.35
CA MET A 422 -8.19 5.78 -7.33
C MET A 422 -9.49 5.76 -6.51
N ASP A 423 -9.55 6.55 -5.46
CA ASP A 423 -10.73 6.62 -4.59
C ASP A 423 -11.87 7.36 -5.29
N ILE A 424 -11.60 8.48 -5.95
CA ILE A 424 -12.63 9.22 -6.68
C ILE A 424 -13.14 8.39 -7.85
N CYS A 425 -12.27 7.83 -8.68
CA CYS A 425 -12.66 7.08 -9.89
C CYS A 425 -13.58 5.91 -9.56
N VAL A 426 -13.16 5.03 -8.64
CA VAL A 426 -13.99 3.90 -8.22
C VAL A 426 -15.23 4.37 -7.45
N GLY A 427 -15.12 5.47 -6.69
CA GLY A 427 -16.26 6.08 -6.02
C GLY A 427 -17.36 6.54 -6.99
N GLU A 428 -16.99 7.15 -8.12
CA GLU A 428 -17.96 7.58 -9.14
C GLU A 428 -18.69 6.38 -9.74
N ASP A 429 -17.93 5.34 -10.10
CA ASP A 429 -18.51 4.12 -10.66
C ASP A 429 -19.48 3.46 -9.68
N LEU A 430 -19.15 3.41 -8.39
CA LEU A 430 -20.05 2.86 -7.37
C LEU A 430 -21.28 3.72 -7.15
N VAL A 431 -21.20 5.05 -7.27
CA VAL A 431 -22.37 5.93 -7.21
C VAL A 431 -23.28 5.67 -8.40
N ALA A 432 -22.73 5.56 -9.60
CA ALA A 432 -23.50 5.23 -10.80
C ALA A 432 -24.22 3.88 -10.64
N LEU A 433 -23.50 2.86 -10.16
CA LEU A 433 -24.05 1.53 -9.91
C LEU A 433 -25.12 1.54 -8.81
N ALA A 434 -24.90 2.29 -7.73
CA ALA A 434 -25.87 2.44 -6.65
C ALA A 434 -27.16 3.08 -7.16
N MET A 435 -27.05 4.11 -8.01
CA MET A 435 -28.21 4.77 -8.62
C MET A 435 -28.98 3.82 -9.56
N GLU A 436 -28.28 3.03 -10.37
CA GLU A 436 -28.90 2.02 -11.24
C GLU A 436 -29.63 0.95 -10.43
N ARG A 437 -29.00 0.46 -9.35
CA ARG A 437 -29.53 -0.63 -8.52
C ARG A 437 -30.46 -0.16 -7.40
N GLY A 438 -30.71 1.14 -7.27
CA GLY A 438 -31.56 1.71 -6.22
C GLY A 438 -31.02 1.51 -4.80
N VAL A 439 -29.70 1.52 -4.63
CA VAL A 439 -29.01 1.31 -3.35
C VAL A 439 -28.55 2.65 -2.75
N GLY A 440 -28.61 2.76 -1.41
CA GLY A 440 -28.20 3.96 -0.68
C GLY A 440 -29.33 4.96 -0.42
N THR A 441 -28.99 6.09 0.17
CA THR A 441 -29.95 7.15 0.55
C THR A 441 -29.78 8.37 -0.33
N ARG A 442 -30.89 8.93 -0.85
CA ARG A 442 -30.88 10.20 -1.59
C ARG A 442 -31.36 11.33 -0.69
N VAL A 443 -30.56 12.39 -0.61
CA VAL A 443 -30.89 13.61 0.13
C VAL A 443 -31.22 14.70 -0.89
N GLU A 444 -32.51 15.05 -0.97
CA GLU A 444 -33.01 16.11 -1.85
C GLU A 444 -32.68 17.50 -1.29
N GLY A 445 -32.41 18.46 -2.18
CA GLY A 445 -32.20 19.87 -1.81
C GLY A 445 -30.89 20.17 -1.06
N PHE A 446 -29.88 19.31 -1.18
CA PHE A 446 -28.56 19.48 -0.58
C PHE A 446 -27.75 20.62 -1.20
#